data_AF-A0AAD0KYZ8-F1
#
_entry.id   AF-A0AAD0KYZ8-F1
#
_cell.length_a   1.000
_cell.length_b   1.000
_cell.length_c   1.000
_cell.angle_alpha   90.00
_cell.angle_beta   90.00
_cell.angle_gamma   90.00
#
_symmetry.space_group_name_H-M   'P 1'
#
loop_
_entity.id
_entity.type
_entity.pdbx_description
1 polymer ?
#
loop_
_entity_poly.entity_id
_entity_poly.type
_entity_poly.pdbx_seq_one_letter_code
_entity_poly.pdbx_strand_id
1 'polypeptide(L)' 'MALSQTERNKRWQAKNKEKAAYMRKRSVARTFITKYGKYEDLVELKELLDKRLSE' A
#
# COMPACT_ATOMS: atom_id res chain seq x y z
N MET A 1 -29.64 12.31 -10.21
CA MET A 1 -28.86 12.46 -8.97
C MET A 1 -27.41 12.15 -9.27
N ALA A 2 -26.49 13.09 -9.02
CA ALA A 2 -25.06 12.82 -9.15
C ALA A 2 -24.65 11.80 -8.07
N LEU A 3 -24.01 10.71 -8.48
CA LEU A 3 -23.48 9.71 -7.56
C LEU A 3 -22.48 10.40 -6.62
N SER A 4 -22.58 10.09 -5.33
CA SER A 4 -21.65 10.61 -4.33
C SER A 4 -20.21 10.22 -4.71
N GLN A 5 -19.21 11.04 -4.33
CA GLN A 5 -17.79 10.72 -4.54
C GLN A 5 -17.45 9.31 -4.01
N THR A 6 -18.13 8.89 -2.94
CA THR A 6 -18.03 7.56 -2.34
C THR A 6 -18.46 6.44 -3.29
N GLU A 7 -19.58 6.60 -4.01
CA GLU A 7 -20.07 5.60 -4.96
C GLU A 7 -19.22 5.53 -6.22
N ARG A 8 -18.72 6.69 -6.70
CA ARG A 8 -17.75 6.73 -7.80
C ARG A 8 -16.45 6.02 -7.43
N ASN A 9 -15.94 6.26 -6.22
CA ASN A 9 -14.74 5.59 -5.72
C ASN A 9 -14.96 4.09 -5.57
N LYS A 10 -16.12 3.65 -5.06
CA LYS A 10 -16.47 2.22 -4.98
C LYS A 10 -16.50 1.56 -6.37
N ARG A 11 -17.12 2.20 -7.36
CA ARG A 11 -17.16 1.68 -8.75
C ARG A 11 -15.78 1.62 -9.40
N TRP A 12 -14.93 2.62 -9.15
CA TRP A 12 -13.57 2.63 -9.65
C TRP A 12 -12.71 1.55 -8.97
N GLN A 13 -12.82 1.39 -7.66
CA GLN A 13 -12.13 0.33 -6.91
C GLN A 13 -12.61 -1.06 -7.33
N ALA A 14 -13.90 -1.25 -7.62
CA ALA A 14 -14.43 -2.51 -8.10
C ALA A 14 -13.89 -2.89 -9.49
N LYS A 15 -13.76 -1.90 -10.40
CA LYS A 15 -13.14 -2.09 -11.72
C LYS A 15 -11.62 -2.24 -11.68
N ASN A 16 -10.96 -1.67 -10.67
CA ASN A 16 -9.51 -1.63 -10.54
C ASN A 16 -9.05 -2.30 -9.25
N LYS A 17 -9.61 -3.48 -8.94
CA LYS A 17 -9.35 -4.19 -7.67
C LYS A 17 -7.86 -4.37 -7.39
N GLU A 18 -7.09 -4.77 -8.38
CA GLU A 18 -5.64 -5.00 -8.23
C GLU A 18 -4.88 -3.69 -7.97
N LYS A 19 -5.19 -2.63 -8.72
CA LYS A 19 -4.57 -1.31 -8.52
C LYS A 19 -4.93 -0.71 -7.16
N ALA A 20 -6.18 -0.88 -6.73
CA ALA A 20 -6.62 -0.46 -5.40
C ALA A 20 -5.95 -1.26 -4.29
N ALA A 21 -5.81 -2.58 -4.46
CA ALA A 21 -5.09 -3.45 -3.53
C ALA A 21 -3.61 -3.07 -3.43
N TYR A 22 -2.95 -2.81 -4.57
CA TYR A 22 -1.57 -2.32 -4.62
C TYR A 22 -1.42 -0.99 -3.87
N MET A 23 -2.29 -0.01 -4.15
CA MET A 23 -2.26 1.28 -3.45
C MET A 23 -2.46 1.13 -1.94
N ARG A 24 -3.38 0.27 -1.51
CA ARG A 24 -3.61 -0.02 -0.09
C ARG A 24 -2.36 -0.64 0.55
N LYS A 25 -1.80 -1.68 -0.05
CA LYS A 25 -0.57 -2.34 0.45
C LYS A 25 0.58 -1.34 0.56
N ARG A 26 0.78 -0.51 -0.48
CA ARG A 26 1.81 0.55 -0.50
C ARG A 26 1.60 1.58 0.61
N SER A 27 0.37 2.06 0.80
CA SER A 27 0.06 3.04 1.83
C SER A 27 0.27 2.49 3.23
N VAL A 28 -0.13 1.24 3.47
CA VAL A 28 0.07 0.56 4.76
C VAL A 28 1.55 0.38 5.02
N ALA A 29 2.31 -0.14 4.06
CA ALA A 29 3.76 -0.32 4.19
C ALA A 29 4.48 0.99 4.47
N ARG A 30 4.12 2.08 3.76
CA ARG A 30 4.70 3.40 4.00
C ARG A 30 4.45 3.88 5.43
N THR A 31 3.20 3.81 5.90
CA THR A 31 2.86 4.24 7.26
C THR A 31 3.52 3.36 8.31
N PHE A 32 3.63 2.05 8.07
CA PHE A 32 4.36 1.15 8.94
C PHE A 32 5.82 1.61 9.08
N ILE A 33 6.52 1.77 7.97
CA ILE A 33 7.93 2.19 7.94
C ILE A 33 8.14 3.56 8.60
N THR A 34 7.22 4.51 8.42
CA THR A 34 7.43 5.90 8.89
C THR A 34 6.89 6.21 10.28
N LYS A 35 5.92 5.44 10.79
CA LYS A 35 5.23 5.76 12.05
C LYS A 35 5.20 4.65 13.10
N TYR A 36 5.23 3.38 12.69
CA TYR A 36 4.97 2.26 13.60
C TYR A 36 6.15 1.29 13.74
N GLY A 37 6.93 1.09 12.69
CA GLY A 37 8.01 0.11 12.63
C GLY A 37 9.10 0.43 13.65
N LYS A 38 9.53 -0.58 14.40
CA LYS A 38 10.69 -0.47 15.28
C LYS A 38 11.96 -0.63 14.47
N TYR A 39 13.10 -0.30 15.09
CA TYR A 39 14.40 -0.41 14.44
C TYR A 39 14.65 -1.80 13.83
N GLU A 40 14.37 -2.86 14.58
CA GLU A 40 14.53 -4.26 14.12
C GLU A 40 13.67 -4.55 12.88
N ASP A 41 12.40 -4.17 12.90
CA ASP A 41 11.48 -4.34 11.75
C ASP A 41 12.00 -3.59 10.52
N LEU A 42 12.54 -2.38 10.69
CA LEU A 42 13.06 -1.57 9.59
C LEU A 42 14.33 -2.17 8.99
N VAL A 43 15.20 -2.78 9.81
CA VAL A 43 16.39 -3.47 9.35
C VAL A 43 16.03 -4.71 8.55
N GLU A 44 15.12 -5.55 9.05
CA GLU A 44 14.64 -6.74 8.33
C GLU A 44 13.99 -6.35 6.99
N LEU A 45 13.11 -5.34 7.00
CA LEU A 45 12.47 -4.84 5.78
C LEU A 45 13.49 -4.31 4.77
N LYS A 46 14.57 -3.67 5.24
CA LYS A 46 15.65 -3.20 4.37
C LYS A 46 16.38 -4.37 3.72
N GLU A 47 16.75 -5.41 4.46
CA GLU A 47 17.41 -6.59 3.89
C GLU A 47 16.53 -7.30 2.85
N LEU A 48 15.22 -7.39 3.12
CA LEU A 48 14.25 -7.95 2.17
C LEU A 48 14.15 -7.10 0.89
N LEU A 49 14.20 -5.77 1.02
CA LEU A 49 14.20 -4.85 -0.13
C LEU A 49 15.49 -4.97 -0.95
N ASP A 50 16.65 -5.02 -0.30
CA ASP A 50 17.96 -5.17 -0.96
C ASP A 50 18.01 -6.48 -1.75
N LYS A 51 17.56 -7.60 -1.15
CA LYS A 51 17.44 -8.88 -1.86
C LYS A 51 16.55 -8.79 -3.10
N ARG A 52 15.40 -8.11 -2.99
CA ARG A 52 14.44 -7.97 -4.10
C ARG A 52 14.92 -7.03 -5.22
N LEU A 53 15.78 -6.07 -4.91
CA LEU A 53 16.39 -5.16 -5.88
C LEU A 53 17.61 -5.77 -6.58
N SER A 54 18.27 -6.74 -5.92
CA SER A 54 19.40 -7.49 -6.49
C SER A 54 19.00 -8.68 -7.36
N GLU A 55 17.72 -9.04 -7.35
CA GLU A 55 17.10 -10.09 -8.18
C GLU A 55 16.65 -9.51 -9.52
#